data_AF-A0A7X2MUL0-F1
#
_entry.id   AF-A0A7X2MUL0-F1
#
_cell.length_a   1.000
_cell.length_b   1.000
_cell.length_c   1.000
_cell.angle_alpha   90.00
_cell.angle_beta   90.00
_cell.angle_gamma   90.00
#
_symmetry.space_group_name_H-M   'P 1'
#
loop_
_entity.id
_entity.type
_entity.pdbx_description
1 polymer ?
#
loop_
_entity_poly.entity_id
_entity_poly.type
_entity_poly.pdbx_seq_one_letter_code
_entity_poly.pdbx_strand_id
1 'polypeptide(L)' 'LQQQWQRERFDYLVNNAGHGHYKPFTDTTEAEFDALVNVHFKGPYFLTQKLLPLINDGGRILNISSGLTRLIYPGSST' A
#
# COMPACT_ATOMS: atom_id res chain seq x y z
N LEU A 1 -0.54 -18.06 9.86
CA LEU A 1 -1.95 -18.16 10.30
C LEU A 1 -2.14 -19.31 11.28
N GLN A 2 -1.75 -20.54 10.93
CA GLN A 2 -1.96 -21.74 11.75
C GLN A 2 -1.26 -21.73 13.11
N GLN A 3 0.02 -21.31 13.18
CA GLN A 3 0.80 -21.31 14.44
C GLN A 3 0.23 -20.38 15.52
N GLN A 4 -0.31 -19.22 15.15
CA GLN A 4 -0.77 -18.21 16.10
C GLN A 4 -2.29 -18.18 16.26
N TRP A 5 -3.04 -18.38 15.19
CA TRP A 5 -4.49 -18.21 15.17
C TRP A 5 -5.27 -19.50 14.91
N GLN A 6 -4.60 -20.62 14.63
CA GLN A 6 -5.22 -21.92 14.32
C GLN A 6 -6.19 -21.86 13.14
N ARG A 7 -5.83 -21.11 12.08
CA ARG A 7 -6.65 -20.91 10.87
C ARG A 7 -5.82 -21.07 9.61
N GLU A 8 -6.50 -21.39 8.51
CA GLU A 8 -5.92 -21.48 7.17
C GLU A 8 -6.14 -20.20 6.34
N ARG A 9 -7.27 -19.51 6.57
CA ARG A 9 -7.70 -18.29 5.86
C ARG A 9 -7.92 -17.10 6.81
N PHE A 10 -8.06 -15.90 6.25
CA PHE A 10 -8.35 -14.67 6.98
C PHE A 10 -9.45 -13.84 6.29
N ASP A 11 -10.09 -12.91 7.00
CA ASP A 11 -11.28 -12.23 6.50
C ASP A 11 -10.97 -10.88 5.82
N TYR A 12 -9.97 -10.17 6.33
CA TYR A 12 -9.71 -8.78 5.94
C TYR A 12 -8.23 -8.54 5.63
N LEU A 13 -7.96 -7.93 4.48
CA LEU A 13 -6.64 -7.38 4.14
C LEU A 13 -6.71 -5.85 4.23
N VAL A 14 -5.81 -5.25 5.00
CA VAL A 14 -5.68 -3.79 5.07
C VAL A 14 -4.33 -3.40 4.50
N ASN A 15 -4.33 -2.83 3.29
CA ASN A 15 -3.16 -2.27 2.64
C ASN A 15 -2.96 -0.83 3.16
N ASN A 16 -2.28 -0.71 4.30
CA ASN A 16 -1.98 0.56 4.97
C ASN A 16 -0.50 0.98 4.90
N ALA A 17 0.40 0.05 4.56
CA ALA A 17 1.83 0.37 4.51
C ALA A 17 2.10 1.48 3.48
N GLY A 18 2.78 2.53 3.93
CA GLY A 18 3.09 3.71 3.13
C GLY A 18 3.99 4.66 3.92
N HIS A 19 4.67 5.56 3.20
CA HIS A 19 5.49 6.62 3.79
C HIS A 19 5.40 7.91 2.95
N GLY A 20 5.64 9.06 3.57
CA GLY A 20 5.74 10.32 2.85
C GLY A 20 7.07 10.46 2.09
N HIS A 21 7.09 11.35 1.10
CA HIS A 21 8.30 11.85 0.48
C HIS A 21 8.18 13.37 0.32
N TYR A 22 8.97 14.10 1.09
CA TYR A 22 8.90 15.56 1.17
C TYR A 22 10.16 16.15 0.55
N LYS A 23 10.11 16.34 -0.76
CA LYS A 23 11.20 16.87 -1.55
C LYS A 23 10.62 17.65 -2.73
N PRO A 24 11.26 18.72 -3.22
CA PRO A 24 10.82 19.36 -4.45
C PRO A 24 10.86 18.37 -5.62
N PHE A 25 9.89 18.46 -6.52
CA PHE A 25 9.82 17.62 -7.72
C PHE A 25 11.11 17.66 -8.55
N THR A 26 11.76 18.82 -8.63
CA THR A 26 13.03 19.02 -9.36
C THR A 26 14.20 18.23 -8.78
N ASP A 27 14.10 17.82 -7.51
CA ASP A 27 15.20 17.21 -6.78
C ASP A 27 14.93 15.72 -6.48
N THR A 28 13.70 15.24 -6.70
CA THR A 28 13.34 13.83 -6.56
C THR A 28 14.06 12.99 -7.61
N THR A 29 14.82 12.01 -7.15
CA THR A 29 15.53 11.05 -8.01
C THR A 29 14.61 9.91 -8.43
N GLU A 30 14.93 9.24 -9.54
CA GLU A 30 14.19 8.06 -10.00
C GLU A 30 14.15 6.95 -8.94
N ALA A 31 15.26 6.72 -8.22
CA ALA A 31 15.32 5.71 -7.16
C ALA A 31 14.38 6.01 -5.98
N GLU A 32 14.24 7.29 -5.61
CA GLU A 32 13.29 7.72 -4.58
C GLU A 32 11.84 7.55 -5.06
N PHE A 33 11.56 7.88 -6.33
CA PHE A 33 10.25 7.66 -6.93
C PHE A 33 9.90 6.16 -7.02
N ASP A 34 10.84 5.32 -7.45
CA ASP A 34 10.68 3.87 -7.51
C ASP A 34 10.38 3.28 -6.14
N ALA A 35 11.03 3.78 -5.08
CA ALA A 35 10.73 3.37 -3.71
C ALA A 35 9.25 3.66 -3.34
N LEU A 36 8.74 4.84 -3.70
CA LEU A 36 7.34 5.22 -3.49
C LEU A 36 6.40 4.31 -4.28
N VAL A 37 6.66 4.07 -5.56
CA VAL A 37 5.83 3.19 -6.41
C VAL A 37 5.85 1.76 -5.89
N ASN A 38 7.01 1.28 -5.43
CA ASN A 38 7.16 -0.06 -4.87
C ASN A 38 6.28 -0.26 -3.63
N VAL A 39 6.22 0.72 -2.73
CA VAL A 39 5.42 0.62 -1.50
C VAL A 39 3.95 0.95 -1.75
N HIS A 40 3.63 2.09 -2.33
CA HIS A 40 2.26 2.62 -2.41
C HIS A 40 1.41 1.99 -3.50
N PHE A 41 2.03 1.42 -4.54
CA PHE A 41 1.30 0.87 -5.69
C PHE A 41 1.54 -0.63 -5.86
N LYS A 42 2.79 -1.02 -6.13
CA LYS A 42 3.14 -2.43 -6.40
C LYS A 42 2.90 -3.30 -5.16
N GLY A 43 3.19 -2.79 -3.97
CA GLY A 43 2.97 -3.48 -2.69
C GLY A 43 1.54 -3.99 -2.54
N PRO A 44 0.52 -3.11 -2.43
CA PRO A 44 -0.88 -3.49 -2.34
C PRO A 44 -1.33 -4.42 -3.47
N TYR A 45 -0.91 -4.14 -4.71
CA TYR A 45 -1.29 -4.92 -5.88
C TYR A 45 -0.82 -6.38 -5.79
N PHE A 46 0.49 -6.59 -5.65
CA PHE A 46 1.05 -7.94 -5.65
C PHE A 46 0.83 -8.67 -4.32
N LEU A 47 0.72 -7.95 -3.20
CA LEU A 47 0.34 -8.55 -1.92
C LEU A 47 -1.08 -9.11 -2.01
N THR A 48 -2.02 -8.32 -2.51
CA THR A 48 -3.41 -8.76 -2.72
C THR A 48 -3.46 -9.94 -3.67
N GLN A 49 -2.74 -9.89 -4.81
CA GLN A 49 -2.68 -11.01 -5.76
C GLN A 49 -2.23 -12.32 -5.09
N LYS A 50 -1.16 -12.26 -4.27
CA LYS A 50 -0.61 -13.45 -3.60
C LYS A 50 -1.51 -13.96 -2.47
N LEU A 51 -2.16 -13.06 -1.75
CA LEU A 51 -2.97 -13.43 -0.58
C LEU A 51 -4.43 -13.72 -0.91
N LEU A 52 -4.92 -13.38 -2.10
CA LEU A 52 -6.31 -13.58 -2.50
C LEU A 52 -6.84 -15.01 -2.23
N PRO A 53 -6.10 -16.10 -2.51
CA PRO A 53 -6.58 -17.46 -2.21
C PRO A 53 -6.77 -17.74 -0.71
N LEU A 54 -6.14 -16.95 0.16
CA LEU A 54 -6.21 -17.09 1.61
C LEU A 54 -7.31 -16.21 2.24
N ILE A 55 -8.00 -15.37 1.46
CA ILE A 55 -9.09 -14.53 1.95
C ILE A 55 -10.38 -15.33 1.92
N ASN A 56 -11.15 -15.34 3.02
CA ASN A 56 -12.46 -16.01 3.09
C ASN A 56 -13.48 -15.44 2.09
N ASP A 57 -14.43 -16.26 1.67
CA ASP A 57 -15.56 -15.81 0.86
C ASP A 57 -16.36 -14.78 1.66
N GLY A 58 -16.65 -13.63 1.04
CA GLY A 58 -17.24 -12.51 1.76
C GLY A 58 -16.25 -11.68 2.59
N GLY A 59 -14.94 -11.92 2.48
CA GLY A 59 -13.90 -11.04 3.01
C GLY A 59 -13.83 -9.67 2.31
N ARG A 60 -12.99 -8.75 2.82
CA ARG A 60 -12.80 -7.40 2.24
C ARG A 60 -11.34 -7.00 2.18
N ILE A 61 -11.01 -6.19 1.17
CA ILE A 61 -9.71 -5.53 1.03
C ILE A 61 -9.92 -4.03 1.21
N LEU A 62 -9.22 -3.43 2.17
CA LEU A 62 -9.20 -1.99 2.40
C LEU A 62 -7.87 -1.43 1.94
N ASN A 63 -7.90 -0.54 0.94
CA ASN A 63 -6.73 0.24 0.51
C ASN A 63 -6.80 1.63 1.14
N ILE A 64 -5.78 2.00 1.89
CA ILE A 64 -5.68 3.34 2.47
C ILE A 64 -5.09 4.28 1.42
N SER A 65 -5.81 5.36 1.14
CA SER A 65 -5.35 6.45 0.27
C SER A 65 -5.03 7.69 1.11
N SER A 66 -4.65 8.79 0.44
CA SER A 66 -4.28 10.05 1.08
C SER A 66 -5.12 11.20 0.57
N GLY A 67 -5.35 12.20 1.43
CA GLY A 67 -5.94 13.49 1.02
C GLY A 67 -5.10 14.24 -0.02
N LEU A 68 -3.79 13.96 -0.09
CA LEU A 68 -2.87 14.52 -1.10
C LEU A 68 -3.23 14.10 -2.53
N THR A 69 -4.06 13.06 -2.71
CA THR A 69 -4.65 12.73 -4.03
C THR A 69 -5.66 13.78 -4.51
N ARG A 70 -6.13 14.66 -3.63
CA ARG A 70 -7.14 15.70 -3.91
C ARG A 70 -6.66 17.12 -3.62
N LEU A 71 -5.56 17.28 -2.89
CA LEU A 71 -5.05 18.55 -2.39
C LEU A 71 -3.55 18.65 -2.69
N ILE A 72 -3.11 19.80 -3.20
CA ILE A 72 -1.70 20.05 -3.53
C ILE A 72 -1.07 20.91 -2.44
N TYR A 73 0.06 20.46 -1.89
CA TYR A 73 0.85 21.22 -0.93
C TYR A 73 2.23 21.54 -1.52
N PRO A 74 2.67 22.82 -1.51
CA PRO A 74 4.02 23.18 -1.92
C PRO A 74 5.09 22.38 -1.14
N GLY A 75 6.08 21.83 -1.85
CA GLY A 75 7.13 20.99 -1.25
C GLY A 75 6.78 19.51 -1.09
N SER A 76 5.58 19.08 -1.53
CA SER A 76 5.24 17.67 -1.72
C SER A 76 5.42 17.30 -3.19
N SER A 77 6.18 16.24 -3.50
CA SER A 77 6.42 15.79 -4.88
C SER A 77 5.63 14.54 -5.30
N THR A 78 4.62 14.16 -4.52
CA THR A 78 3.71 13.04 -4.82
C THR A 78 2.30 13.30 -4.34
#